data_AF-A0A653VYC3-F1
#
_entry.id   AF-A0A653VYC3-F1
#
_cell.length_a   1.000
_cell.length_b   1.000
_cell.length_c   1.000
_cell.angle_alpha   90.00
_cell.angle_beta   90.00
_cell.angle_gamma   90.00
#
_symmetry.space_group_name_H-M   'P 1'
#
loop_
_entity.id
_entity.type
_entity.pdbx_description
1 polymer ?
#
loop_
_entity_poly.entity_id
_entity_poly.type
_entity_poly.pdbx_seq_one_letter_code
_entity_poly.pdbx_strand_id
1 'polypeptide(L)'
;MKPIAYSYKRWSSAIQGKGHTEARQTELAEEYAVREGLILDTNRKMSDSGVSGYSGKNVKDGALGAFLKTIDEGQIAPGSFLLVEDVDRLSRLPIMEALAIFQRIIGVGITIVTLRDGQKYSTEQIKGVRSEAVAFWVVS
;
A
#
# COMPACT_ATOMS: atom_id res chain seq x y z
N MET A 1 4.04 -8.61 -20.06
CA MET A 1 4.26 -9.29 -18.75
C MET A 1 3.08 -8.91 -17.85
N LYS A 2 2.50 -9.83 -17.07
CA LYS A 2 1.39 -9.49 -16.17
C LYS A 2 1.93 -8.69 -14.97
N PRO A 3 1.25 -7.62 -14.51
CA PRO A 3 1.71 -6.87 -13.35
C PRO A 3 1.62 -7.71 -12.07
N ILE A 4 2.53 -7.46 -11.13
CA ILE A 4 2.58 -8.15 -9.82
C ILE A 4 1.85 -7.32 -8.78
N ALA A 5 1.07 -7.99 -7.92
CA ALA A 5 0.40 -7.42 -6.77
C ALA A 5 1.01 -7.93 -5.47
N TYR A 6 1.29 -7.01 -4.54
CA TYR A 6 1.80 -7.29 -3.21
C TYR A 6 0.71 -6.96 -2.18
N SER A 7 0.38 -7.88 -1.27
CA SER A 7 -0.68 -7.66 -0.26
C SER A 7 -0.07 -7.31 1.09
N TYR A 8 -0.32 -6.09 1.57
CA TYR A 8 0.07 -5.66 2.92
C TYR A 8 -1.10 -5.77 3.89
N LYS A 9 -0.90 -6.50 4.99
CA LYS A 9 -1.91 -6.79 6.00
C LYS A 9 -1.47 -6.25 7.37
N ARG A 10 -2.37 -5.63 8.12
CA ARG A 10 -2.06 -5.15 9.47
C ARG A 10 -3.28 -5.25 10.37
N TRP A 11 -3.11 -5.85 11.55
CA TRP A 11 -4.17 -6.02 12.55
C TRP A 11 -3.64 -5.78 13.97
N SER A 12 -4.47 -5.28 14.89
CA SER A 12 -4.12 -5.27 16.32
C SER A 12 -4.29 -6.67 16.91
N SER A 13 -3.26 -7.23 17.56
CA SER A 13 -3.33 -8.54 18.20
C SER A 13 -4.35 -8.64 19.35
N ALA A 14 -4.93 -7.52 19.83
CA ALA A 14 -6.08 -7.53 20.74
C ALA A 14 -7.37 -8.09 20.10
N ILE A 15 -7.45 -8.12 18.76
CA ILE A 15 -8.57 -8.69 17.99
C ILE A 15 -8.14 -10.03 17.38
N GLN A 16 -7.47 -10.89 18.15
CA GLN A 16 -7.35 -12.31 17.80
C GLN A 16 -8.63 -13.05 18.17
N GLY A 17 -9.75 -12.62 17.58
CA GLY A 17 -10.95 -13.41 17.46
C GLY A 17 -10.78 -14.38 16.30
N LYS A 18 -10.25 -15.58 16.59
CA LYS A 18 -10.36 -16.83 15.79
C LYS A 18 -10.47 -16.65 14.27
N GLY A 19 -9.33 -16.60 13.57
CA GLY A 19 -9.22 -17.03 12.15
C GLY A 19 -9.94 -16.23 11.06
N HIS A 20 -10.83 -15.29 11.37
CA HIS A 20 -11.67 -14.62 10.36
C HIS A 20 -11.02 -13.40 9.69
N THR A 21 -10.04 -12.73 10.31
CA THR A 21 -9.48 -11.47 9.78
C THR A 21 -8.41 -11.67 8.71
N GLU A 22 -7.45 -12.58 8.93
CA GLU A 22 -6.34 -12.77 7.97
C GLU A 22 -6.79 -13.55 6.73
N ALA A 23 -7.57 -14.63 6.90
CA ALA A 23 -8.10 -15.43 5.79
C ALA A 23 -8.93 -14.58 4.83
N ARG A 24 -9.85 -13.75 5.36
CA ARG A 24 -10.67 -12.82 4.57
C ARG A 24 -9.83 -11.78 3.84
N GLN A 25 -8.79 -11.25 4.47
CA GLN A 25 -7.89 -10.28 3.79
C GLN A 25 -7.09 -10.94 2.66
N THR A 26 -6.70 -12.21 2.83
CA THR A 26 -6.08 -13.00 1.76
C THR A 26 -7.05 -13.18 0.60
N GLU A 27 -8.27 -13.63 0.89
CA GLU A 27 -9.32 -13.85 -0.10
C GLU A 27 -9.62 -12.58 -0.91
N LEU A 28 -9.79 -11.43 -0.24
CA LEU A 28 -9.98 -10.15 -0.92
C LEU A 28 -8.83 -9.78 -1.87
N ALA A 29 -7.59 -10.06 -1.48
CA ALA A 29 -6.42 -9.79 -2.32
C ALA A 29 -6.36 -10.73 -3.54
N GLU A 30 -6.70 -12.01 -3.34
CA GLU A 30 -6.77 -13.02 -4.39
C GLU A 30 -7.89 -12.69 -5.40
N GLU A 31 -9.10 -12.41 -4.92
CA GLU A 31 -10.24 -11.99 -5.73
C GLU A 31 -9.91 -10.75 -6.57
N TYR A 32 -9.30 -9.74 -5.94
CA TYR A 32 -8.90 -8.53 -6.64
C TYR A 32 -7.86 -8.82 -7.73
N ALA A 33 -6.83 -9.61 -7.40
CA ALA A 33 -5.79 -9.97 -8.36
C ALA A 33 -6.35 -10.75 -9.56
N VAL A 34 -7.24 -11.71 -9.32
CA VAL A 34 -7.92 -12.47 -10.39
C VAL A 34 -8.75 -11.54 -11.27
N ARG A 35 -9.58 -10.68 -10.65
CA ARG A 35 -10.46 -9.75 -11.37
C ARG A 35 -9.69 -8.78 -12.28
N GLU A 36 -8.53 -8.33 -11.83
CA GLU A 36 -7.69 -7.35 -12.53
C GLU A 36 -6.58 -7.98 -13.39
N GLY A 37 -6.51 -9.32 -13.44
CA GLY A 37 -5.51 -10.05 -14.21
C GLY A 37 -4.08 -9.91 -13.68
N LEU A 38 -3.92 -9.66 -12.39
CA LEU A 38 -2.65 -9.48 -11.68
C LEU A 38 -2.09 -10.83 -11.18
N ILE A 39 -0.77 -10.90 -10.99
CA ILE A 39 -0.12 -12.01 -10.29
C ILE A 39 0.05 -11.61 -8.83
N LEU A 40 -0.66 -12.26 -7.92
CA LEU A 40 -0.47 -12.05 -6.49
C LEU A 40 0.85 -12.70 -6.03
N ASP A 41 1.76 -11.90 -5.45
CA ASP A 41 2.98 -12.42 -4.83
C ASP A 41 2.63 -13.10 -3.50
N THR A 42 2.76 -14.43 -3.46
CA THR A 42 2.51 -15.24 -2.26
C THR A 42 3.80 -15.53 -1.47
N ASN A 43 4.96 -15.17 -2.02
CA ASN A 43 6.26 -15.46 -1.41
C ASN A 43 6.61 -14.45 -0.31
N ARG A 44 6.28 -13.17 -0.49
CA ARG A 44 6.55 -12.13 0.53
C ARG A 44 5.41 -12.07 1.53
N LYS A 45 5.72 -12.43 2.77
CA LYS A 45 4.83 -12.19 3.90
C LYS A 45 4.94 -10.73 4.32
N MET A 46 3.94 -9.93 3.95
CA MET A 46 3.85 -8.53 4.30
C MET A 46 2.77 -8.30 5.34
N SER A 47 3.03 -8.68 6.59
CA SER A 47 2.10 -8.49 7.71
C SER A 47 2.73 -7.89 8.95
N ASP A 48 2.02 -6.93 9.57
CA ASP A 48 2.45 -6.30 10.84
C ASP A 48 1.42 -6.52 11.95
N SER A 49 1.89 -7.02 13.11
CA SER A 49 1.07 -7.13 14.32
C SER A 49 1.05 -5.79 15.07
N GLY A 50 -0.13 -5.26 15.30
CA GLY A 50 -0.37 -3.91 15.81
C GLY A 50 -0.28 -3.75 17.33
N VAL A 51 0.40 -4.64 18.06
CA VAL A 51 0.43 -4.66 19.53
C VAL A 51 1.67 -4.06 20.19
N SER A 52 2.77 -3.85 19.48
CA SER A 52 3.95 -3.21 20.08
C SER A 52 4.33 -1.96 19.30
N GLY A 53 4.10 -0.79 19.90
CA GLY A 53 4.63 0.46 19.37
C GLY A 53 3.85 1.69 19.77
N TYR A 54 3.82 1.99 21.06
CA TYR A 54 3.54 3.34 21.57
C TYR A 54 4.64 4.36 21.18
N SER A 55 5.42 4.09 20.14
CA SER A 55 6.41 5.00 19.57
C SER A 55 6.52 4.73 18.07
N GLY A 56 6.52 5.78 17.26
CA GLY A 56 6.59 5.71 15.79
C GLY A 56 7.85 5.04 15.21
N LYS A 57 8.70 4.41 16.02
CA LYS A 57 9.90 3.68 15.58
C LYS A 57 9.57 2.39 14.82
N ASN A 58 8.45 1.72 15.11
CA ASN A 58 8.18 0.38 14.57
C ASN A 58 7.53 0.34 13.17
N VAL A 59 7.17 1.48 12.58
CA VAL A 59 6.61 1.48 11.21
C VAL A 59 7.72 1.39 10.15
N LYS A 60 8.94 1.85 10.48
CA LYS A 60 10.12 1.73 9.60
C LYS A 60 10.77 0.35 9.65
N ASP A 61 10.60 -0.41 10.73
CA ASP A 61 11.22 -1.72 10.92
C ASP A 61 10.26 -2.91 10.69
N GLY A 62 8.98 -2.64 10.42
CA GLY A 62 7.98 -3.64 10.08
C GLY A 62 8.00 -4.07 8.61
N ALA A 63 7.03 -4.90 8.22
CA ALA A 63 6.89 -5.40 6.85
C ALA A 63 6.73 -4.29 5.80
N LEU A 64 6.06 -3.17 6.16
CA LEU A 64 5.94 -2.02 5.25
C LEU A 64 7.30 -1.35 5.01
N GLY A 65 8.12 -1.18 6.05
CA GLY A 65 9.46 -0.61 5.93
C GLY A 65 10.39 -1.48 5.08
N ALA A 66 10.34 -2.81 5.28
CA ALA A 66 11.06 -3.76 4.43
C ALA A 66 10.63 -3.66 2.96
N PHE A 67 9.32 -3.54 2.69
CA PHE A 67 8.80 -3.35 1.34
C PHE A 67 9.30 -2.04 0.71
N LEU A 68 9.25 -0.93 1.45
CA LEU A 68 9.79 0.36 1.01
C LEU A 68 11.28 0.28 0.66
N LYS A 69 12.07 -0.49 1.43
CA LYS A 69 13.47 -0.74 1.11
C LYS A 69 13.64 -1.52 -0.19
N THR A 70 12.83 -2.57 -0.43
CA THR A 70 12.89 -3.31 -1.70
C THR A 70 12.50 -2.46 -2.91
N ILE A 71 11.62 -1.47 -2.71
CA ILE A 71 11.33 -0.45 -3.72
C ILE A 71 12.59 0.38 -4.02
N ASP A 72 13.27 0.91 -2.99
CA ASP A 72 14.47 1.73 -3.17
C ASP A 72 15.62 0.95 -3.81
N GLU A 73 15.70 -0.35 -3.54
CA GLU A 73 16.67 -1.26 -4.16
C GLU A 73 16.32 -1.60 -5.62
N GLY A 74 15.19 -1.11 -6.16
CA GLY A 74 14.76 -1.34 -7.53
C GLY A 74 14.26 -2.76 -7.81
N GLN A 75 13.94 -3.52 -6.76
CA GLN A 75 13.49 -4.91 -6.87
C GLN A 75 11.99 -5.04 -7.17
N ILE A 76 11.23 -3.94 -7.03
CA ILE A 76 9.82 -3.86 -7.37
C ILE A 76 9.68 -3.09 -8.67
N ALA A 77 9.20 -3.78 -9.72
CA ALA A 77 9.08 -3.19 -11.03
C ALA A 77 7.96 -2.12 -11.07
N PRO A 78 8.15 -0.99 -11.79
CA PRO A 78 7.06 -0.06 -12.09
C PRO A 78 5.87 -0.76 -12.75
N GLY A 79 4.66 -0.29 -12.48
CA GLY A 79 3.41 -0.95 -12.87
C GLY A 79 2.94 -2.03 -11.90
N SER A 80 3.72 -2.34 -10.85
CA SER A 80 3.27 -3.23 -9.76
C SER A 80 2.18 -2.58 -8.90
N PHE A 81 1.52 -3.41 -8.10
CA PHE A 81 0.40 -3.01 -7.25
C PHE A 81 0.69 -3.30 -5.77
N LEU A 82 0.34 -2.36 -4.90
CA LEU A 82 0.29 -2.57 -3.46
C LEU A 82 -1.18 -2.61 -3.02
N LEU A 83 -1.64 -3.78 -2.57
CA LEU A 83 -2.99 -4.01 -2.07
C LEU A 83 -3.00 -3.81 -0.55
N VAL A 84 -3.84 -2.90 -0.07
CA VAL A 84 -4.09 -2.65 1.36
C VAL A 84 -5.58 -2.76 1.64
N GLU A 85 -5.98 -3.19 2.84
CA GLU A 85 -7.42 -3.24 3.19
C GLU A 85 -8.02 -1.82 3.23
N ASP A 86 -7.29 -0.88 3.83
CA ASP A 86 -7.69 0.50 4.07
C ASP A 86 -6.44 1.40 4.13
N VAL A 87 -6.54 2.67 3.71
CA VAL A 87 -5.46 3.67 3.84
C VAL A 87 -5.12 3.90 5.31
N ASP A 88 -6.08 3.67 6.22
CA ASP A 88 -5.84 3.75 7.65
C ASP A 88 -4.80 2.73 8.16
N ARG A 89 -4.47 1.72 7.36
CA ARG A 89 -3.37 0.79 7.65
C ARG A 89 -1.99 1.41 7.45
N LEU A 90 -1.91 2.52 6.72
CA LEU A 90 -0.75 3.41 6.62
C LEU A 90 -0.77 4.53 7.68
N SER A 91 -1.93 4.80 8.31
CA SER A 91 -2.22 6.05 9.05
C SER A 91 -1.89 6.08 10.55
N ARG A 92 -1.33 5.02 11.14
CA ARG A 92 -0.80 5.12 12.53
C ARG A 92 0.42 6.05 12.64
N LEU A 93 0.96 6.44 11.50
CA LEU A 93 1.93 7.50 11.38
C LEU A 93 1.23 8.87 11.39
N PRO A 94 1.91 9.93 11.84
CA PRO A 94 1.47 11.29 11.58
C PRO A 94 1.09 11.47 10.10
N ILE A 95 0.03 12.23 9.83
CA ILE A 95 -0.55 12.40 8.48
C ILE A 95 0.50 12.71 7.40
N MET A 96 1.48 13.56 7.73
CA MET A 96 2.55 13.94 6.82
C MET A 96 3.49 12.78 6.47
N GLU A 97 3.77 11.90 7.44
CA GLU A 97 4.60 10.72 7.22
C GLU A 97 3.87 9.67 6.36
N ALA A 98 2.58 9.46 6.62
CA ALA A 98 1.75 8.58 5.78
C ALA A 98 1.67 9.11 4.33
N LEU A 99 1.49 10.42 4.16
CA LEU A 99 1.50 11.05 2.83
C LEU A 99 2.86 10.91 2.13
N ALA A 100 3.97 11.06 2.84
CA ALA A 100 5.31 10.88 2.28
C ALA A 100 5.54 9.44 1.79
N ILE A 101 5.10 8.44 2.55
CA ILE A 101 5.14 7.02 2.14
C ILE A 101 4.28 6.81 0.89
N PHE A 102 3.06 7.34 0.91
CA PHE A 102 2.13 7.22 -0.21
C PHE A 102 2.74 7.82 -1.49
N GLN A 103 3.25 9.06 -1.42
CA GLN A 103 3.93 9.74 -2.51
C GLN A 103 5.14 8.97 -3.04
N ARG A 104 5.94 8.40 -2.14
CA ARG A 104 7.11 7.61 -2.52
C ARG A 104 6.73 6.36 -3.32
N ILE A 105 5.71 5.62 -2.89
CA ILE A 105 5.24 4.41 -3.58
C ILE A 105 4.66 4.76 -4.95
N ILE A 106 3.75 5.72 -5.03
CA ILE A 106 3.18 6.11 -6.33
C ILE A 106 4.24 6.72 -7.25
N GLY A 107 5.18 7.49 -6.71
CA GLY A 107 6.20 8.22 -7.48
C GLY A 107 7.15 7.31 -8.25
N VAL A 108 7.34 6.06 -7.80
CA VAL A 108 8.12 5.04 -8.52
C VAL A 108 7.27 4.21 -9.50
N GLY A 109 5.99 4.58 -9.69
CA GLY A 109 5.08 3.91 -10.62
C GLY A 109 4.36 2.70 -10.05
N ILE A 110 4.24 2.57 -8.71
CA ILE A 110 3.46 1.50 -8.08
C ILE A 110 2.05 2.02 -7.79
N THR A 111 1.03 1.25 -8.15
CA THR A 111 -0.37 1.60 -7.88
C THR A 111 -0.77 1.10 -6.49
N ILE A 112 -1.28 1.97 -5.62
CA ILE A 112 -1.86 1.57 -4.34
C ILE A 112 -3.35 1.29 -4.55
N VAL A 113 -3.86 0.21 -3.95
CA VAL A 113 -5.28 -0.17 -4.02
C VAL A 113 -5.81 -0.40 -2.61
N THR A 114 -6.96 0.21 -2.30
CA THR A 114 -7.75 -0.15 -1.12
C THR A 114 -8.76 -1.23 -1.47
N LEU A 115 -8.65 -2.40 -0.84
CA LEU A 115 -9.50 -3.56 -1.13
C LEU A 115 -10.93 -3.39 -0.62
N ARG A 116 -11.15 -2.55 0.40
CA ARG A 116 -12.48 -2.30 0.98
C ARG A 116 -13.46 -1.67 -0.01
N ASP A 117 -12.99 -0.71 -0.79
CA ASP A 117 -13.81 0.09 -1.72
C ASP A 117 -13.31 0.02 -3.17
N GLY A 118 -12.18 -0.67 -3.41
CA GLY A 118 -11.60 -0.86 -4.73
C GLY A 118 -10.91 0.38 -5.30
N GLN A 119 -10.67 1.42 -4.49
CA GLN A 119 -10.04 2.64 -4.99
C GLN A 119 -8.59 2.37 -5.38
N LYS A 120 -8.20 2.91 -6.54
CA LYS A 120 -6.84 2.84 -7.08
C LYS A 120 -6.22 4.23 -6.99
N TYR A 121 -4.95 4.26 -6.64
CA TYR A 121 -4.15 5.46 -6.55
C TYR A 121 -2.84 5.25 -7.32
N SER A 122 -2.69 5.99 -8.41
CA SER A 122 -1.49 5.97 -9.25
C SER A 122 -1.12 7.40 -9.67
N THR A 123 0.09 7.58 -10.21
CA THR A 123 0.49 8.90 -10.73
C THR A 123 -0.41 9.38 -11.87
N GLU A 124 -0.92 8.47 -12.69
CA GLU A 124 -1.82 8.75 -13.80
C GLU A 124 -3.17 9.27 -13.29
N GLN A 125 -3.74 8.63 -12.27
CA GLN A 125 -4.99 9.07 -11.66
C GLN A 125 -4.82 10.41 -10.94
N ILE A 126 -3.71 10.62 -10.25
CA ILE A 126 -3.45 11.87 -9.50
C ILE A 126 -3.09 13.03 -10.44
N LYS A 127 -2.40 12.78 -11.56
CA LYS A 127 -2.19 13.79 -12.61
C LYS A 127 -3.52 14.24 -13.23
N GLY A 128 -4.49 13.34 -13.34
CA GLY A 128 -5.86 13.68 -13.73
C GLY A 128 -6.59 14.60 -12.74
N VAL A 129 -6.11 14.69 -11.49
CA VAL A 129 -6.74 15.48 -10.42
C VAL A 129 -6.30 16.95 -10.41
N ARG A 130 -5.28 17.40 -11.16
CA ARG A 130 -5.05 18.84 -11.48
C ARG A 130 -3.82 19.12 -12.37
N SER A 131 -4.03 19.85 -13.47
CA SER A 131 -2.95 20.62 -14.14
C SER A 131 -3.27 22.11 -14.31
N GLU A 132 -4.53 22.54 -14.33
CA GLU A 132 -4.85 23.95 -14.66
C GLU A 132 -4.52 24.95 -13.52
N ALA A 133 -4.70 24.56 -12.26
CA ALA A 133 -4.56 25.49 -11.13
C ALA A 133 -3.16 25.58 -10.50
N VAL A 134 -2.23 24.69 -10.86
CA VAL A 134 -0.83 24.72 -10.33
C VAL A 134 0.13 25.31 -11.37
N ALA A 135 -0.12 25.07 -12.66
CA ALA A 135 0.65 25.70 -13.73
C ALA A 135 0.61 27.24 -13.66
N PHE A 136 -0.50 27.82 -13.23
CA PHE A 136 -0.67 29.28 -13.13
C PHE A 136 0.25 29.94 -12.07
N TRP A 137 0.64 29.22 -11.02
CA TRP A 137 1.48 29.73 -9.93
C TRP A 137 2.98 29.49 -10.13
N VAL A 138 3.37 28.56 -11.01
CA VAL A 138 4.79 28.18 -11.21
C VAL A 138 5.40 28.89 -12.42
N VAL A 139 4.58 29.42 -13.33
CA VAL A 139 5.02 30.08 -14.57
C VAL A 139 4.73 31.60 -14.58
N SER A 140 4.33 32.17 -13.43
CA SER A 140 4.12 33.63 -13.27
C SER A 140 5.21 34.27 -12.42
#